data_AF-A0A926AF41-F1
#
_entry.id   AF-A0A926AF41-F1
#
_cell.length_a   1.000
_cell.length_b   1.000
_cell.length_c   1.000
_cell.angle_alpha   90.00
_cell.angle_beta   90.00
_cell.angle_gamma   90.00
#
_symmetry.space_group_name_H-M   'P 1'
#
loop_
_entity.id
_entity.type
_entity.pdbx_description
1 polymer ?
#
loop_
_entity_poly.entity_id
_entity_poly.type
_entity_poly.pdbx_seq_one_letter_code
_entity_poly.pdbx_strand_id
1 'polypeptide(L)' 'LLCASQGIEPVHVCRAIAAAYAYDAPGDATAPEIQERLRSEGFRQAFSRFSRLPPDSPIARRAEREYATIGAARPS' A
#
# COMPACT_ATOMS: atom_id res chain seq x y z
N LEU A 1 -8.20 -12.84 4.90
CA LEU A 1 -8.82 -11.50 5.03
C LEU A 1 -10.32 -11.68 5.21
N LEU A 2 -10.92 -11.00 6.20
CA LEU A 2 -12.35 -11.14 6.52
C LEU A 2 -13.24 -10.82 5.31
N CYS A 3 -13.00 -9.73 4.59
CA CYS A 3 -13.76 -9.38 3.38
C CYS A 3 -13.76 -10.52 2.35
N ALA A 4 -12.58 -11.08 2.03
CA ALA A 4 -12.44 -12.17 1.07
C ALA A 4 -13.19 -13.44 1.52
N SER A 5 -13.15 -13.77 2.82
CA SER A 5 -13.89 -14.92 3.36
C SER A 5 -15.41 -14.74 3.31
N GLN A 6 -15.89 -13.52 3.11
CA GLN A 6 -17.32 -13.19 2.98
C GLN A 6 -17.72 -12.90 1.52
N GLY A 7 -16.83 -13.15 0.55
CA GLY A 7 -17.09 -12.84 -0.87
C GLY A 7 -17.10 -11.33 -1.19
N ILE A 8 -16.60 -10.49 -0.28
CA ILE A 8 -16.55 -9.04 -0.43
C ILE A 8 -15.18 -8.63 -0.97
N GLU A 9 -15.16 -7.91 -2.09
CA GLU A 9 -13.94 -7.31 -2.62
C GLU A 9 -13.45 -6.17 -1.71
N PRO A 10 -12.21 -6.20 -1.20
CA PRO A 10 -11.72 -5.25 -0.20
C PRO A 10 -11.27 -3.91 -0.81
N VAL A 11 -12.09 -3.29 -1.68
CA VAL A 11 -11.74 -2.06 -2.43
C VAL A 11 -11.31 -0.93 -1.51
N HIS A 12 -12.14 -0.59 -0.52
CA HIS A 12 -11.87 0.54 0.38
C HIS A 12 -10.67 0.30 1.29
N VAL A 13 -10.47 -0.95 1.73
CA VAL A 13 -9.29 -1.33 2.53
C VAL A 13 -8.02 -1.18 1.69
N CYS A 14 -8.03 -1.63 0.44
CA CYS A 14 -6.89 -1.49 -0.46
C CYS A 14 -6.55 -0.03 -0.75
N ARG A 15 -7.58 0.82 -0.91
CA ARG A 15 -7.39 2.27 -1.10
C ARG A 15 -6.82 2.94 0.14
N ALA A 16 -7.27 2.55 1.34
CA ALA A 16 -6.71 3.05 2.59
C ALA A 16 -5.24 2.64 2.77
N ILE A 17 -4.91 1.38 2.47
CA ILE A 17 -3.52 0.89 2.45
C ILE A 17 -2.70 1.74 1.48
N ALA A 18 -3.15 1.90 0.24
CA ALA A 18 -2.45 2.70 -0.75
C ALA A 18 -2.20 4.14 -0.28
N ALA A 19 -3.19 4.78 0.36
CA ALA A 19 -3.03 6.13 0.92
C ALA A 19 -1.98 6.17 2.04
N ALA A 20 -1.94 5.15 2.91
CA ALA A 20 -0.94 5.05 3.97
C ALA A 20 0.50 4.92 3.41
N TYR A 21 0.70 4.14 2.34
CA TYR A 21 2.01 4.03 1.68
C TYR A 21 2.39 5.30 0.92
N ALA A 22 1.40 6.03 0.39
CA ALA A 22 1.67 7.31 -0.26
C ALA A 22 2.06 8.37 0.77
N TYR A 23 1.55 8.31 2.00
CA TYR A 23 1.73 9.33 3.02
C TYR A 23 3.21 9.67 3.29
N ASP A 24 3.52 10.95 3.19
CA ASP A 24 4.86 11.52 3.40
C ASP A 24 4.70 12.92 4.01
N ALA A 25 4.31 12.94 5.29
CA ALA A 25 4.10 14.19 6.00
C ALA A 25 5.30 14.53 6.91
N PRO A 26 5.70 15.81 6.98
CA PRO A 26 6.71 16.26 7.93
C PRO A 26 6.32 15.90 9.36
N GLY A 27 7.22 15.23 10.08
CA GLY A 27 7.02 14.86 11.49
C GLY A 27 6.52 13.43 11.72
N ASP A 28 6.17 12.68 10.68
CA ASP A 28 5.96 11.24 10.81
C ASP A 28 7.32 10.51 10.78
N ALA A 29 7.73 9.94 11.91
CA ALA A 29 9.00 9.23 12.04
C ALA A 29 9.05 7.92 11.22
N THR A 30 7.90 7.37 10.82
CA THR A 30 7.80 6.10 10.09
C THR A 30 7.75 6.30 8.57
N ALA A 31 7.30 7.47 8.11
CA ALA A 31 7.21 7.79 6.69
C ALA A 31 8.57 7.65 5.96
N PRO A 32 9.72 8.13 6.48
CA PRO A 32 11.00 7.98 5.80
C PRO A 32 11.39 6.53 5.51
N GLU A 33 11.14 5.60 6.45
CA GLU A 33 11.44 4.18 6.23
C GLU A 33 10.56 3.62 5.11
N ILE A 34 9.26 3.93 5.13
CA ILE A 34 8.31 3.46 4.11
C ILE A 34 8.70 4.00 2.74
N GLN A 35 9.01 5.30 2.63
CA GLN A 35 9.40 5.93 1.37
C GLN A 35 10.73 5.37 0.81
N GLU A 36 11.71 5.11 1.67
CA GLU A 36 12.96 4.46 1.27
C GLU A 36 12.72 3.05 0.71
N ARG A 37 11.87 2.26 1.37
CA ARG A 37 11.52 0.90 0.91
C ARG A 37 10.75 0.92 -0.40
N LEU A 38 9.82 1.85 -0.56
CA LEU A 38 9.08 2.03 -1.81
C LEU A 38 10.02 2.33 -2.97
N ARG A 39 11.03 3.19 -2.76
CA ARG A 39 12.04 3.52 -3.79
C ARG A 39 12.99 2.36 -4.11
N SER A 40 13.43 1.62 -3.10
CA SER A 40 14.45 0.57 -3.24
C SER A 40 13.91 -0.79 -3.67
N GLU A 41 12.70 -1.16 -3.22
CA GLU A 41 12.16 -2.51 -3.36
C GLU A 41 10.80 -2.56 -4.09
N GLY A 42 10.15 -1.41 -4.26
CA GLY A 42 8.81 -1.31 -4.84
C GLY A 42 7.68 -1.66 -3.87
N PHE A 43 6.43 -1.41 -4.29
CA PHE A 43 5.25 -1.46 -3.42
C PHE A 43 5.03 -2.84 -2.78
N ARG A 44 5.02 -3.91 -3.58
CA ARG A 44 4.67 -5.26 -3.07
C ARG A 44 5.67 -5.79 -2.04
N GLN A 45 6.95 -5.46 -2.17
CA GLN A 45 7.98 -5.87 -1.21
C GLN A 45 7.91 -5.05 0.08
N ALA A 46 7.75 -3.73 -0.02
CA ALA A 46 7.48 -2.88 1.13
C ALA A 46 6.22 -3.34 1.88
N PHE A 47 5.14 -3.62 1.15
CA PHE A 47 3.89 -4.15 1.70
C PHE A 47 4.11 -5.43 2.51
N SER A 48 4.77 -6.41 1.91
CA SER A 48 5.03 -7.72 2.53
C SER A 48 5.74 -7.59 3.87
N ARG A 49 6.72 -6.69 3.96
CA ARG A 49 7.49 -6.45 5.19
C ARG A 49 6.64 -5.96 6.36
N PHE A 50 5.80 -4.95 6.14
CA PHE A 50 5.00 -4.37 7.23
C PHE A 50 3.73 -5.17 7.53
N SER A 51 3.09 -5.76 6.52
CA SER A 51 1.84 -6.50 6.70
C SER A 51 2.06 -7.98 7.04
N ARG A 52 3.27 -8.52 6.84
CA ARG A 52 3.60 -9.95 6.92
C ARG A 52 2.72 -10.81 6.00
N LEU A 53 2.34 -10.28 4.85
CA LEU A 53 1.57 -10.98 3.83
C LEU A 53 2.42 -11.21 2.59
N PRO A 54 2.21 -12.29 1.82
CA PRO A 54 2.98 -12.52 0.61
C PRO A 54 2.87 -11.33 -0.37
N PRO A 55 3.98 -10.94 -1.04
CA PRO A 55 3.99 -9.83 -2.00
C PRO A 55 3.06 -10.09 -3.20
N ASP A 56 2.83 -11.36 -3.53
CA ASP A 56 1.91 -11.78 -4.59
C ASP A 56 0.53 -12.20 -4.06
N SER A 57 0.16 -11.77 -2.85
CA SER A 57 -1.20 -11.95 -2.37
C SER A 57 -2.20 -11.10 -3.20
N PRO A 58 -3.47 -11.53 -3.33
CA PRO A 58 -4.49 -10.74 -4.04
C PRO A 58 -4.63 -9.31 -3.51
N ILE A 59 -4.53 -9.13 -2.19
CA ILE A 59 -4.58 -7.81 -1.56
C ILE A 59 -3.38 -6.93 -1.94
N ALA A 60 -2.17 -7.50 -1.99
CA ALA A 60 -0.98 -6.74 -2.37
C ALA A 60 -1.09 -6.22 -3.81
N ARG A 61 -1.55 -7.07 -4.75
CA ARG A 61 -1.83 -6.65 -6.14
C ARG A 61 -2.94 -5.60 -6.26
N ARG A 62 -3.97 -5.68 -5.42
CA ARG A 62 -5.07 -4.70 -5.44
C ARG A 62 -4.62 -3.37 -4.85
N ALA A 63 -3.91 -3.38 -3.73
CA ALA A 63 -3.35 -2.19 -3.09
C ALA A 63 -2.31 -1.49 -3.97
N GLU A 64 -1.45 -2.22 -4.68
CA GLU A 64 -0.49 -1.65 -5.64
C GLU A 64 -1.20 -0.88 -6.77
N ARG A 65 -2.34 -1.40 -7.28
CA ARG A 65 -3.16 -0.71 -8.29
C ARG A 65 -3.78 0.58 -7.75
N GLU A 66 -4.28 0.56 -6.51
CA GLU A 66 -4.78 1.77 -5.86
C GLU A 66 -3.65 2.78 -5.61
N TYR A 67 -2.46 2.32 -5.24
CA TYR A 67 -1.28 3.17 -5.04
C TYR A 67 -0.86 3.90 -6.31
N ALA A 68 -0.81 3.19 -7.44
CA ALA A 68 -0.56 3.80 -8.74
C ALA A 68 -1.60 4.89 -9.09
N THR A 69 -2.86 4.67 -8.70
CA THR A 69 -3.96 5.64 -8.92
C THR A 69 -3.76 6.91 -8.07
N ILE A 70 -3.36 6.75 -6.81
CA ILE A 70 -3.08 7.89 -5.91
C ILE A 70 -1.86 8.69 -6.40
N GLY A 71 -0.79 8.00 -6.83
CA GLY A 71 0.41 8.64 -7.37
C GLY A 71 0.12 9.50 -8.61
N ALA A 72 -0.75 9.02 -9.51
CA ALA A 72 -1.18 9.79 -10.68
C ALA A 72 -2.03 11.03 -10.34
N ALA A 73 -2.63 11.08 -9.15
CA ALA A 73 -3.49 12.18 -8.71
C ALA A 73 -2.78 13.23 -7.84
N ARG A 74 -1.49 13.05 -7.52
CA ARG A 74 -0.72 14.03 -6.73
C ARG A 74 -0.33 15.24 -7.59
N PRO A 75 -0.63 16.48 -7.16
CA PRO A 75 -0.07 17.66 -7.80
C PRO A 75 1.46 17.68 -7.60
N SER A 76 2.17 18.08 -8.66
CA SER A 76 3.64 18.22 -8.70
C SER A 76 4.15 19.31 -7.77
#